data_AF-A0A239HVG6-F1
#
_entry.id   AF-A0A239HVG6-F1
#
_cell.length_a   1.000
_cell.length_b   1.000
_cell.length_c   1.000
_cell.angle_alpha   90.00
_cell.angle_beta   90.00
_cell.angle_gamma   90.00
#
_symmetry.space_group_name_H-M   'P 1'
#
loop_
_entity.id
_entity.type
_entity.pdbx_description
1 polymer ?
#
loop_
_entity_poly.entity_id
_entity_poly.type
_entity_poly.pdbx_seq_one_letter_code
_entity_poly.pdbx_strand_id
1 'polypeptide(L)'
;MNELKTFKTMSDYTDDDFKETMRSAIKLELILCLVAIPALWWKLGWGSAALLAVGALISGSGLWEWLRLMSAVMVRMDAGGETKPMALILIGFFLRLGLAVVLLYVSLKLLNGSVFALAAGLGLGVFCLTIQAIRLMKAWTV
;
A
#
# COMPACT_ATOMS: atom_id res chain seq x y z
N MET A 1 21.29 -34.92 9.52
CA MET A 1 21.72 -33.67 8.86
C MET A 1 21.41 -33.82 7.38
N ASN A 2 20.24 -33.36 6.95
CA ASN A 2 19.92 -33.06 5.55
C ASN A 2 18.59 -32.31 5.58
N GLU A 3 18.69 -30.99 5.71
CA GLU A 3 17.57 -30.08 5.53
C GLU A 3 17.16 -30.14 4.07
N LEU A 4 16.05 -30.82 3.81
CA LEU A 4 15.32 -30.70 2.56
C LEU A 4 14.91 -29.22 2.43
N LYS A 5 15.61 -28.49 1.56
CA LYS A 5 15.11 -27.25 0.98
C LYS A 5 13.83 -27.62 0.23
N THR A 6 12.69 -27.51 0.91
CA THR A 6 11.37 -27.66 0.31
C THR A 6 11.24 -26.57 -0.75
N PHE A 7 11.31 -26.95 -2.02
CA PHE A 7 11.05 -26.03 -3.13
C PHE A 7 9.60 -25.57 -3.02
N LYS A 8 9.41 -24.35 -2.53
CA LYS A 8 8.09 -23.73 -2.40
C LYS A 8 7.61 -23.44 -3.83
N THR A 9 6.51 -24.05 -4.25
CA THR A 9 5.94 -23.88 -5.61
C THR A 9 4.79 -22.88 -5.58
N MET A 10 4.38 -22.26 -6.69
CA MET A 10 3.30 -21.25 -6.69
C MET A 10 2.00 -21.74 -6.04
N SER A 11 1.76 -23.06 -6.03
CA SER A 11 0.66 -23.73 -5.33
C SER A 11 0.73 -23.69 -3.80
N ASP A 12 1.90 -23.39 -3.21
CA ASP A 12 2.10 -23.25 -1.76
C ASP A 12 1.97 -21.80 -1.28
N TYR A 13 1.57 -20.87 -2.16
CA TYR A 13 1.33 -19.48 -1.79
C TYR A 13 0.14 -19.39 -0.83
N THR A 14 0.41 -18.96 0.40
CA THR A 14 -0.60 -18.89 1.46
C THR A 14 -1.03 -17.45 1.75
N ASP A 15 -2.14 -17.30 2.46
CA ASP A 15 -2.68 -16.01 2.91
C ASP A 15 -1.68 -15.23 3.77
N ASP A 16 -0.81 -15.92 4.50
CA ASP A 16 0.23 -15.31 5.31
C ASP A 16 1.34 -14.69 4.45
N ASP A 17 1.72 -15.34 3.34
CA ASP A 17 2.67 -14.78 2.37
C ASP A 17 2.10 -13.51 1.72
N PHE A 18 0.79 -13.48 1.46
CA PHE A 18 0.09 -12.29 0.98
C PHE A 18 0.15 -11.15 2.00
N LYS A 19 -0.23 -11.41 3.26
CA LYS A 19 -0.20 -10.40 4.33
C LYS A 19 1.20 -9.87 4.56
N GLU A 20 2.22 -10.72 4.51
CA GLU A 20 3.61 -10.34 4.65
C GLU A 20 4.09 -9.46 3.50
N THR A 21 3.78 -9.86 2.26
CA THR A 21 4.10 -9.07 1.06
C THR A 21 3.50 -7.67 1.14
N MET A 22 2.23 -7.60 1.57
CA MET A 22 1.49 -6.36 1.71
C MET A 22 2.06 -5.45 2.80
N ARG A 23 2.33 -5.99 3.98
CA ARG A 23 2.97 -5.24 5.07
C ARG A 23 4.36 -4.73 4.67
N SER A 24 5.11 -5.55 3.94
CA SER A 24 6.44 -5.18 3.47
C SER A 24 6.38 -4.09 2.39
N ALA A 25 5.36 -4.09 1.52
CA ALA A 25 5.13 -3.01 0.57
C ALA A 25 4.83 -1.68 1.28
N ILE A 26 3.95 -1.70 2.29
CA ILE A 26 3.64 -0.51 3.10
C ILE A 26 4.90 0.01 3.83
N LYS A 27 5.72 -0.89 4.39
CA LYS A 27 7.00 -0.50 5.02
C LYS A 27 7.95 0.14 4.00
N LEU A 28 8.04 -0.42 2.79
CA LEU A 28 8.89 0.12 1.73
C LEU A 28 8.41 1.49 1.28
N GLU A 29 7.10 1.68 1.13
CA GLU A 29 6.49 2.97 0.82
C GLU A 29 6.82 4.01 1.90
N LEU A 30 6.68 3.67 3.18
CA LEU A 30 7.04 4.55 4.29
C LEU A 30 8.53 4.95 4.25
N ILE A 31 9.43 3.99 4.01
CA ILE A 31 10.86 4.26 3.90
C ILE A 31 11.14 5.20 2.71
N LEU A 32 10.52 4.95 1.55
CA LEU A 32 10.67 5.82 0.39
C LEU A 32 10.11 7.22 0.65
N CYS A 33 8.99 7.35 1.37
CA CYS A 33 8.44 8.65 1.75
C CYS A 33 9.37 9.44 2.64
N LEU A 34 9.99 8.79 3.64
CA LEU A 34 10.95 9.42 4.54
C LEU A 34 12.17 10.00 3.80
N VAL A 35 12.53 9.45 2.65
CA VAL A 35 13.63 9.96 1.81
C VAL A 35 13.13 10.96 0.78
N ALA A 36 12.01 10.66 0.10
CA ALA A 36 11.48 11.46 -0.99
C ALA A 36 10.96 12.82 -0.52
N ILE A 37 10.30 12.89 0.65
CA ILE A 37 9.74 14.14 1.18
C ILE A 37 10.85 15.18 1.46
N PRO A 38 11.91 14.88 2.23
CA PRO A 38 13.02 15.81 2.42
C PRO A 38 13.72 16.19 1.12
N ALA A 39 13.93 15.22 0.21
CA ALA A 39 14.58 15.46 -1.07
C ALA A 39 13.78 16.45 -1.95
N LEU A 40 12.46 16.27 -2.03
CA LEU A 40 11.57 17.18 -2.76
C LEU A 40 11.44 18.53 -2.08
N TRP A 41 11.41 18.57 -0.74
CA TRP A 41 11.35 19.84 -0.01
C TRP A 41 12.58 20.70 -0.35
N TRP A 42 13.78 20.12 -0.34
CA TRP A 42 15.00 20.84 -0.68
C TRP A 42 14.98 21.41 -2.11
N LYS A 43 14.43 20.68 -3.08
CA LYS A 43 14.53 21.03 -4.50
C LYS A 43 13.36 21.85 -5.05
N LEU A 44 12.14 21.55 -4.61
CA LEU A 44 10.88 22.04 -5.20
C LEU A 44 9.99 22.75 -4.16
N GLY A 45 10.49 22.94 -2.95
CA GLY A 45 9.82 23.66 -1.87
C GLY A 45 8.81 22.82 -1.10
N TRP A 46 8.32 23.41 0.00
CA TRP A 46 7.47 22.74 0.99
C TRP A 46 6.11 22.31 0.40
N GLY A 47 5.52 23.10 -0.51
CA GLY A 47 4.22 22.82 -1.10
C GLY A 47 4.22 21.52 -1.94
N SER A 48 5.26 21.32 -2.75
CA SER A 48 5.42 20.09 -3.54
C SER A 48 5.73 18.88 -2.67
N ALA A 49 6.53 19.05 -1.61
CA ALA A 49 6.80 17.97 -0.64
C ALA A 49 5.54 17.55 0.12
N ALA A 50 4.70 18.50 0.52
CA ALA A 50 3.43 18.22 1.18
C ALA A 50 2.43 17.56 0.23
N LEU A 51 2.38 17.95 -1.05
CA LEU A 51 1.58 17.25 -2.07
C LEU A 51 2.02 15.80 -2.29
N LEU A 52 3.33 15.53 -2.31
CA LEU A 52 3.84 14.17 -2.35
C LEU A 52 3.42 13.38 -1.11
N ALA A 53 3.55 13.98 0.09
CA ALA A 53 3.13 13.34 1.32
C ALA A 53 1.62 13.01 1.31
N VAL A 54 0.77 13.91 0.82
CA VAL A 54 -0.67 13.66 0.66
C VAL A 54 -0.93 12.50 -0.31
N GLY A 55 -0.28 12.51 -1.48
CA GLY A 55 -0.41 11.43 -2.45
C GLY A 55 0.01 10.08 -1.85
N ALA A 56 1.14 10.05 -1.14
CA ALA A 56 1.64 8.85 -0.49
C ALA A 56 0.73 8.37 0.66
N LEU A 57 0.13 9.27 1.43
CA LEU A 57 -0.84 8.91 2.46
C LEU A 57 -2.10 8.29 1.86
N ILE A 58 -2.60 8.82 0.74
CA ILE A 58 -3.75 8.26 0.02
C ILE A 58 -3.41 6.88 -0.54
N SER A 59 -2.23 6.74 -1.15
CA SER A 59 -1.73 5.48 -1.70
C SER A 59 -1.55 4.41 -0.61
N GLY A 60 -0.80 4.71 0.44
CA GLY A 60 -0.51 3.78 1.53
C GLY A 60 -1.74 3.40 2.36
N SER A 61 -2.66 4.33 2.61
CA SER A 61 -3.97 3.98 3.20
C SER A 61 -4.78 3.06 2.28
N GLY A 62 -4.64 3.24 0.96
CA GLY A 62 -5.15 2.33 -0.06
C GLY A 62 -4.65 0.89 0.10
N LEU A 63 -3.33 0.72 0.22
CA LEU A 63 -2.70 -0.58 0.43
C LEU A 63 -3.17 -1.24 1.74
N TRP A 64 -3.25 -0.47 2.81
CA TRP A 64 -3.66 -0.98 4.11
C TRP A 64 -5.12 -1.45 4.13
N GLU A 65 -6.02 -0.68 3.51
CA GLU A 65 -7.42 -1.09 3.39
C GLU A 65 -7.61 -2.29 2.47
N TRP A 66 -6.84 -2.38 1.38
CA TRP A 66 -6.85 -3.56 0.52
C TRP A 66 -6.44 -4.82 1.31
N LEU A 67 -5.37 -4.74 2.10
CA LEU A 67 -4.96 -5.80 3.01
C LEU A 67 -6.08 -6.17 4.00
N ARG A 68 -6.74 -5.16 4.59
CA ARG A 68 -7.84 -5.37 5.55
C ARG A 68 -9.05 -6.05 4.90
N LEU A 69 -9.41 -5.66 3.67
CA LEU A 69 -10.50 -6.26 2.90
C LEU A 69 -10.20 -7.71 2.54
N MET A 70 -9.04 -7.97 1.93
CA MET A 70 -8.63 -9.32 1.55
C MET A 70 -8.54 -10.25 2.76
N SER A 71 -7.98 -9.77 3.88
CA SER A 71 -7.92 -10.55 5.12
C SER A 71 -9.32 -10.91 5.65
N ALA A 72 -10.30 -10.01 5.54
CA ALA A 72 -11.67 -10.29 5.96
C ALA A 72 -12.38 -11.28 5.03
N VAL A 73 -12.10 -11.20 3.72
CA VAL A 73 -12.64 -12.12 2.71
C VAL A 73 -12.06 -13.52 2.91
N MET A 74 -10.74 -13.66 3.11
CA MET A 74 -10.06 -14.92 3.40
C MET A 74 -10.67 -15.64 4.60
N VAL A 75 -10.81 -14.94 5.74
CA VAL A 75 -11.43 -15.50 6.97
C VAL A 75 -12.88 -15.93 6.75
N ARG A 76 -13.62 -15.23 5.89
CA ARG A 76 -15.01 -15.60 5.56
C ARG A 76 -15.09 -16.80 4.62
N MET A 77 -14.12 -16.97 3.72
CA MET A 77 -14.03 -18.08 2.79
C MET A 77 -13.61 -19.38 3.49
N ASP A 78 -12.74 -19.30 4.50
CA ASP A 78 -12.23 -20.43 5.31
C ASP A 78 -13.26 -21.09 6.26
N ALA A 79 -14.56 -20.94 5.99
CA ALA A 79 -15.65 -21.62 6.69
C ALA A 79 -15.56 -21.60 8.24
N GLY A 80 -15.65 -20.40 8.86
CA GLY A 80 -16.11 -20.31 10.25
C GLY A 80 -15.50 -19.26 11.19
N GLY A 81 -14.60 -18.39 10.75
CA GLY A 81 -14.07 -17.34 11.63
C GLY A 81 -15.13 -16.31 12.05
N GLU A 82 -15.08 -15.83 13.30
CA GLU A 82 -15.89 -14.71 13.78
C GLU A 82 -15.84 -13.57 12.76
N THR A 83 -16.97 -13.35 12.10
CA THR A 83 -17.02 -12.43 10.97
C THR A 83 -17.02 -11.02 11.54
N LYS A 84 -15.85 -10.37 11.53
CA LYS A 84 -15.82 -8.91 11.59
C LYS A 84 -16.84 -8.39 10.57
N PRO A 85 -17.69 -7.43 10.93
CA PRO A 85 -18.80 -7.01 10.07
C PRO A 85 -18.24 -6.51 8.74
N MET A 86 -18.33 -7.35 7.71
CA MET A 86 -17.78 -7.09 6.38
C MET A 86 -18.41 -5.83 5.79
N ALA A 87 -19.68 -5.57 6.10
CA ALA A 87 -20.38 -4.33 5.79
C ALA A 87 -19.66 -3.09 6.36
N LEU A 88 -19.16 -3.14 7.61
CA LEU A 88 -18.48 -2.02 8.24
C LEU A 88 -17.13 -1.74 7.58
N ILE A 89 -16.39 -2.80 7.18
CA ILE A 89 -15.13 -2.65 6.43
C ILE A 89 -15.40 -2.05 5.05
N LEU A 90 -16.45 -2.50 4.35
CA LEU A 90 -16.85 -1.96 3.05
C LEU A 90 -17.24 -0.49 3.15
N ILE A 91 -18.08 -0.13 4.13
CA ILE A 91 -18.49 1.26 4.38
C ILE A 91 -17.25 2.13 4.65
N GLY A 92 -16.32 1.65 5.48
CA GLY A 92 -15.05 2.33 5.74
C GLY A 92 -14.24 2.57 4.47
N PHE A 93 -14.15 1.58 3.58
CA PHE A 93 -13.45 1.70 2.30
C PHE A 93 -14.06 2.78 1.39
N PHE A 94 -15.40 2.80 1.23
CA PHE A 94 -16.06 3.84 0.44
C PHE A 94 -15.94 5.22 1.08
N LEU A 95 -16.02 5.30 2.41
CA LEU A 95 -15.79 6.55 3.14
C LEU A 95 -14.37 7.06 2.91
N ARG A 96 -13.35 6.18 2.93
CA ARG A 96 -11.97 6.55 2.60
C ARG A 96 -11.83 7.00 1.16
N LEU A 97 -12.49 6.34 0.20
CA LEU A 97 -12.48 6.79 -1.20
C LEU A 97 -13.04 8.21 -1.32
N GLY A 98 -14.15 8.51 -0.63
CA GLY A 98 -14.70 9.87 -0.56
C GLY A 98 -13.71 10.85 0.08
N LEU A 99 -13.12 10.49 1.22
CA LEU A 99 -12.11 11.31 1.90
C LEU A 99 -10.87 11.53 1.05
N ALA A 100 -10.42 10.55 0.28
CA ALA A 100 -9.29 10.68 -0.63
C ALA A 100 -9.58 11.71 -1.73
N VAL A 101 -10.77 11.67 -2.34
CA VAL A 101 -11.19 12.68 -3.33
C VAL A 101 -11.23 14.08 -2.72
N VAL A 102 -11.79 14.21 -1.51
CA VAL A 102 -11.81 15.50 -0.79
C VAL A 102 -10.38 15.97 -0.47
N LEU A 103 -9.51 15.09 0.02
CA LEU A 103 -8.11 15.39 0.31
C LEU A 103 -7.36 15.85 -0.95
N LEU A 104 -7.55 15.16 -2.08
CA LEU A 104 -6.95 15.55 -3.37
C LEU A 104 -7.38 16.95 -3.78
N TYR A 105 -8.69 17.22 -3.72
CA TYR A 105 -9.24 18.51 -4.08
C TYR A 105 -8.71 19.63 -3.18
N VAL A 106 -8.79 19.43 -1.86
CA VAL A 106 -8.34 20.41 -0.87
C VAL A 106 -6.82 20.62 -0.97
N SER A 107 -6.04 19.56 -1.17
CA SER A 107 -4.59 19.67 -1.29
C SER A 107 -4.21 20.47 -2.53
N LEU A 108 -4.82 20.22 -3.68
CA LEU A 108 -4.53 20.99 -4.90
C LEU A 108 -5.02 22.43 -4.82
N LYS A 109 -6.11 22.68 -4.08
CA LYS A 109 -6.66 24.02 -3.90
C LYS A 109 -5.85 24.87 -2.92
N LEU A 110 -5.30 24.28 -1.86
CA LEU A 110 -4.57 24.99 -0.81
C LEU A 110 -3.06 25.01 -1.03
N LEU A 111 -2.48 23.94 -1.58
CA LEU A 111 -1.05 23.85 -1.84
C LEU A 111 -0.81 24.24 -3.30
N ASN A 112 -0.21 25.42 -3.49
CA ASN A 112 0.32 25.89 -4.78
C ASN A 112 1.61 25.13 -5.19
N GLY A 113 1.62 23.81 -5.02
CA GLY A 113 2.75 22.94 -5.39
C GLY A 113 2.53 22.24 -6.72
N SER A 114 3.50 21.42 -7.12
CA SER A 114 3.42 20.67 -8.37
C SER A 114 2.44 19.50 -8.30
N VAL A 115 1.50 19.43 -9.26
CA VAL A 115 0.58 18.29 -9.43
C VAL A 115 1.33 16.99 -9.65
N PHE A 116 2.50 17.04 -10.30
CA PHE A 116 3.35 15.87 -10.53
C PHE A 116 3.89 15.27 -9.22
N ALA A 117 4.09 16.09 -8.18
CA ALA A 117 4.53 15.59 -6.88
C ALA A 117 3.43 14.77 -6.20
N LEU A 118 2.17 15.22 -6.31
CA LEU A 118 1.01 14.47 -5.85
C LEU A 118 0.85 13.16 -6.62
N ALA A 119 0.97 13.20 -7.95
CA ALA A 119 0.88 12.00 -8.79
C ALA A 119 1.99 11.00 -8.46
N ALA A 120 3.22 11.48 -8.20
CA ALA A 120 4.33 10.64 -7.76
C ALA A 120 4.04 10.00 -6.40
N GLY A 121 3.47 10.76 -5.45
CA GLY A 121 3.00 10.24 -4.16
C GLY A 121 1.96 9.13 -4.32
N LEU A 122 0.98 9.30 -5.21
CA LEU A 122 -0.02 8.28 -5.49
C LEU A 122 0.58 7.03 -6.16
N GLY A 123 1.53 7.22 -7.06
CA GLY A 123 2.20 6.13 -7.76
C GLY A 123 3.16 5.31 -6.89
N LEU A 124 3.59 5.87 -5.74
CA LEU A 124 4.56 5.22 -4.86
C LEU A 124 4.07 3.87 -4.34
N GLY A 125 2.81 3.73 -3.94
CA GLY A 125 2.29 2.44 -3.46
C GLY A 125 2.25 1.40 -4.57
N VAL A 126 1.83 1.76 -5.78
CA VAL A 126 1.87 0.86 -6.95
C VAL A 126 3.30 0.39 -7.21
N PHE A 127 4.26 1.32 -7.22
CA PHE A 127 5.67 1.01 -7.39
C PHE A 127 6.20 0.07 -6.31
N CYS A 128 5.86 0.31 -5.05
CA CYS A 128 6.25 -0.55 -3.92
C CYS A 128 5.68 -1.96 -4.05
N LEU A 129 4.41 -2.08 -4.46
CA LEU A 129 3.80 -3.38 -4.75
C LEU A 129 4.50 -4.12 -5.87
N THR A 130 4.81 -3.43 -6.97
CA THR A 130 5.50 -4.05 -8.10
C THR A 130 6.88 -4.59 -7.68
N ILE A 131 7.65 -3.83 -6.90
CA ILE A 131 8.93 -4.30 -6.36
C ILE A 131 8.75 -5.55 -5.50
N GLN A 132 7.78 -5.54 -4.60
CA GLN A 132 7.55 -6.66 -3.69
C GLN A 132 7.03 -7.90 -4.42
N ALA A 133 6.19 -7.73 -5.46
CA ALA A 133 5.76 -8.81 -6.33
C ALA A 133 6.94 -9.43 -7.09
N ILE A 134 7.86 -8.61 -7.62
CA ILE A 134 9.07 -9.11 -8.30
C ILE A 134 10.00 -9.83 -7.32
N ARG A 135 10.18 -9.29 -6.11
CA ARG A 135 10.98 -9.93 -5.05
C ARG A 135 10.39 -11.27 -4.63
N LEU A 136 9.06 -11.34 -4.51
CA LEU A 136 8.36 -12.60 -4.27
C LEU A 136 8.65 -13.58 -5.40
N MET A 137 8.42 -13.23 -6.67
CA MET A 137 8.71 -14.14 -7.78
C MET A 137 10.16 -14.65 -7.77
N LYS A 138 11.14 -13.76 -7.54
CA LYS A 138 12.55 -14.14 -7.46
C LYS A 138 12.86 -15.12 -6.32
N ALA A 139 12.24 -14.94 -5.15
CA ALA A 139 12.46 -15.81 -3.99
C ALA A 139 11.92 -17.23 -4.18
N TRP A 140 11.02 -17.43 -5.16
CA TRP A 140 10.40 -18.74 -5.44
C TRP A 140 10.98 -19.41 -6.70
N THR A 141 11.67 -18.66 -7.56
CA THR A 141 12.33 -19.20 -8.77
C THR A 141 13.80 -19.62 -8.56
N VAL A 142 14.41 -19.30 -7.42
CA VAL A 142 15.82 -19.59 -7.09
C VAL A 142 15.89 -20.54 -5.91
#